data_AF-A0AAW0W7P2-F1
#
_entry.id   AF-A0AAW0W7P2-F1
#
_cell.length_a   1.000
_cell.length_b   1.000
_cell.length_c   1.000
_cell.angle_alpha   90.00
_cell.angle_beta   90.00
_cell.angle_gamma   90.00
#
_symmetry.space_group_name_H-M   'P 1'
#
loop_
_entity.id
_entity.type
_entity.pdbx_description
1 polymer ?
#
loop_
_entity_poly.entity_id
_entity_poly.type
_entity_poly.pdbx_seq_one_letter_code
_entity_poly.pdbx_strand_id
1 'polypeptide(L)'
;FRWNYLEEQDSSALPGFTKFLQGGGRAKFTNPLFPTLSYPTWTTLSTGQYAETHGIVGNYFYDPQTEEVFSLFDKESTGKQKVYEQVSKIPGVTAYKHSDIPERFHYKNNKYIHDIILLADQGHFIMASKSEKQLPLRNNYVYIGAHGYDPDLQDMKGIFFAKGPAFKCGWTIDPIHIVDIYQVLSHVLGVAPQPHNGTWERVREIFTSDGSHTLYTAPSHTSPLQISFLLSSVVLIMFCVTYYK
;
A
#
# COMPACT_ATOMS: atom_id res chain seq x y z
N PHE A 1 3.84 10.58 3.27
CA PHE A 1 4.11 12.01 2.97
C PHE A 1 3.03 12.45 1.98
N ARG A 2 2.17 13.40 2.36
CA ARG A 2 1.02 13.82 1.53
C ARG A 2 1.51 14.61 0.32
N TRP A 3 0.85 14.41 -0.82
CA TRP A 3 1.29 14.94 -2.12
C TRP A 3 1.56 16.44 -2.16
N ASN A 4 0.76 17.24 -1.45
CA ASN A 4 0.80 18.71 -1.51
C ASN A 4 1.63 19.37 -0.39
N TYR A 5 2.32 18.59 0.45
CA TYR A 5 3.15 19.18 1.51
C TYR A 5 4.32 20.00 0.98
N LEU A 6 4.77 19.78 -0.26
CA LEU A 6 5.80 20.65 -0.87
C LEU A 6 5.23 22.01 -1.25
N GLU A 7 3.96 22.07 -1.66
CA GLU A 7 3.26 23.28 -2.09
C GLU A 7 2.75 24.11 -0.91
N GLU A 8 2.39 23.46 0.20
CA GLU A 8 1.84 24.13 1.39
C GLU A 8 2.92 24.65 2.35
N GLN A 9 4.14 24.14 2.26
CA GLN A 9 5.24 24.54 3.14
C GLN A 9 6.09 25.62 2.47
N ASP A 10 6.73 26.48 3.27
CA ASP A 10 7.72 27.41 2.76
C ASP A 10 8.85 26.63 2.07
N SER A 11 9.27 27.05 0.88
CA SER A 11 10.35 26.40 0.12
C SER A 11 11.68 26.30 0.89
N SER A 12 11.89 27.18 1.87
CA SER A 12 13.02 27.17 2.80
C SER A 12 12.88 26.12 3.91
N ALA A 13 11.68 25.62 4.19
CA ALA A 13 11.43 24.56 5.16
C ALA A 13 11.83 23.16 4.64
N LEU A 14 11.79 22.95 3.32
CA LEU A 14 12.08 21.67 2.66
C LEU A 14 13.20 21.77 1.60
N PRO A 15 14.39 22.32 1.93
CA PRO A 15 15.43 22.64 0.93
C PRO A 15 15.98 21.39 0.23
N GLY A 16 15.97 20.23 0.90
CA GLY A 16 16.39 18.96 0.30
C GLY A 16 15.51 18.52 -0.86
N PHE A 17 14.19 18.68 -0.74
CA PHE A 17 13.24 18.35 -1.81
C PHE A 17 13.41 19.30 -2.99
N THR A 18 13.55 20.60 -2.73
CA THR A 18 13.84 21.61 -3.76
C THR A 18 15.11 21.26 -4.53
N LYS A 19 16.18 20.91 -3.83
CA LYS A 19 17.45 20.49 -4.46
C LYS A 19 17.35 19.15 -5.19
N PHE A 20 16.52 18.22 -4.72
CA PHE A 20 16.29 16.95 -5.40
C PHE A 20 15.57 17.15 -6.74
N LEU A 21 14.53 17.99 -6.74
CA LEU A 21 13.75 18.29 -7.94
C LEU A 21 14.55 19.08 -8.98
N GLN A 22 15.56 19.86 -8.57
CA GLN A 22 16.56 20.40 -9.49
C GLN A 22 17.33 19.26 -10.16
N GLY A 23 17.05 18.99 -11.44
CA GLY A 23 17.67 17.88 -12.16
C GLY A 23 16.93 16.56 -12.05
N GLY A 24 15.81 16.50 -11.30
CA GLY A 24 14.94 15.34 -11.19
C GLY A 24 13.59 15.61 -11.83
N GLY A 25 12.61 14.77 -11.52
CA GLY A 25 11.22 15.03 -11.86
C GLY A 25 10.25 14.35 -10.90
N ARG A 26 8.95 14.59 -11.12
CA ARG A 26 7.89 14.16 -10.22
C ARG A 26 6.61 13.73 -10.93
N ALA A 27 5.88 12.80 -10.34
CA ALA A 27 4.45 12.67 -10.65
C ALA A 27 3.68 13.75 -9.87
N LYS A 28 2.53 14.21 -10.42
CA LYS A 28 1.64 15.16 -9.72
C LYS A 28 1.25 14.64 -8.32
N PHE A 29 0.92 13.35 -8.24
CA PHE A 29 0.78 12.60 -6.99
C PHE A 29 0.81 11.09 -7.29
N THR A 30 0.87 10.28 -6.24
CA THR A 30 0.71 8.82 -6.33
C THR A 30 -0.62 8.40 -5.74
N ASN A 31 -1.38 7.59 -6.47
CA ASN A 31 -2.55 6.89 -5.95
C ASN A 31 -2.08 5.70 -5.09
N PRO A 32 -2.35 5.71 -3.77
CA PRO A 32 -2.03 4.58 -2.92
C PRO A 32 -2.99 3.40 -3.18
N LEU A 33 -2.65 2.22 -2.67
CA LEU A 33 -3.60 1.12 -2.59
C LEU A 33 -4.55 1.29 -1.38
N PHE A 34 -5.62 0.49 -1.35
CA PHE A 34 -6.40 0.29 -0.13
C PHE A 34 -5.90 -0.92 0.66
N PRO A 35 -5.86 -0.85 2.01
CA PRO A 35 -6.00 0.37 2.81
C PRO A 35 -4.73 1.22 2.72
N THR A 36 -4.88 2.52 2.94
CA THR A 36 -3.77 3.50 2.87
C THR A 36 -2.90 3.46 4.14
N LEU A 37 -2.48 2.25 4.52
CA LEU A 37 -1.70 1.92 5.72
C LEU A 37 -0.27 1.51 5.36
N SER A 38 0.63 1.62 6.33
CA SER A 38 2.07 1.46 6.16
C SER A 38 2.48 0.08 5.63
N TYR A 39 2.14 -1.02 6.31
CA TYR A 39 2.60 -2.36 5.93
C TYR A 39 2.09 -2.81 4.55
N PRO A 40 0.79 -2.63 4.23
CA PRO A 40 0.30 -2.87 2.86
C PRO A 40 1.07 -2.03 1.84
N THR A 41 1.24 -0.73 2.11
CA THR A 41 1.96 0.20 1.22
C THR A 41 3.40 -0.23 0.92
N TRP A 42 4.21 -0.54 1.95
CA TRP A 42 5.59 -0.96 1.77
C TRP A 42 5.72 -2.30 1.03
N THR A 43 4.76 -3.20 1.27
CA THR A 43 4.72 -4.50 0.59
C THR A 43 4.37 -4.32 -0.88
N THR A 44 3.37 -3.49 -1.20
CA THR A 44 3.02 -3.14 -2.58
C THR A 44 4.16 -2.45 -3.32
N LEU A 45 4.89 -1.53 -2.68
CA LEU A 45 6.06 -0.89 -3.29
C LEU A 45 7.13 -1.93 -3.69
N SER A 46 7.33 -2.94 -2.85
CA SER A 46 8.36 -3.97 -3.06
C SER A 46 7.96 -5.06 -4.06
N THR A 47 6.65 -5.26 -4.29
CA THR A 47 6.12 -6.39 -5.09
C THR A 47 5.38 -5.96 -6.35
N GLY A 48 4.92 -4.71 -6.39
CA GLY A 48 4.01 -4.21 -7.42
C GLY A 48 2.61 -4.83 -7.34
N GLN A 49 2.28 -5.55 -6.26
CA GLN A 49 1.01 -6.25 -6.10
C GLN A 49 0.07 -5.51 -5.15
N TYR A 50 -1.23 -5.67 -5.34
CA TYR A 50 -2.25 -5.22 -4.39
C TYR A 50 -2.29 -6.06 -3.11
N ALA A 51 -2.88 -5.50 -2.05
CA ALA A 51 -3.01 -6.13 -0.74
C ALA A 51 -3.68 -7.51 -0.77
N GLU A 52 -4.72 -7.67 -1.59
CA GLU A 52 -5.38 -8.97 -1.74
C GLU A 52 -4.47 -10.04 -2.35
N THR A 53 -3.50 -9.65 -3.17
CA THR A 53 -2.59 -10.58 -3.84
C THR A 53 -1.42 -10.97 -2.93
N HIS A 54 -0.74 -9.99 -2.32
CA HIS A 54 0.43 -10.28 -1.47
C HIS A 54 0.06 -10.64 -0.03
N GLY A 55 -1.20 -10.53 0.37
CA GLY A 55 -1.72 -11.00 1.66
C GLY A 55 -1.42 -10.12 2.88
N ILE A 56 -0.76 -8.98 2.70
CA ILE A 56 -0.53 -8.00 3.76
C ILE A 56 -1.65 -6.96 3.67
N VAL A 57 -2.79 -7.31 4.26
CA VAL A 57 -4.07 -6.58 4.09
C VAL A 57 -4.28 -5.45 5.11
N GLY A 58 -3.48 -5.40 6.17
CA GLY A 58 -3.52 -4.33 7.15
C GLY A 58 -2.26 -4.29 8.00
N ASN A 59 -2.15 -3.31 8.90
CA ASN A 59 -1.06 -3.29 9.89
C ASN A 59 -1.23 -4.35 10.98
N TYR A 60 -2.49 -4.78 11.20
CA TYR A 60 -2.86 -5.88 12.08
C TYR A 60 -3.90 -6.71 11.34
N PHE A 61 -3.71 -8.02 11.27
CA PHE A 61 -4.65 -8.94 10.65
C PHE A 61 -4.67 -10.24 11.45
N TYR A 62 -5.85 -10.85 11.53
CA TYR A 62 -6.12 -12.09 12.24
C TYR A 62 -6.08 -13.26 11.25
N ASP A 63 -5.31 -14.31 11.53
CA ASP A 63 -5.38 -15.56 10.76
C ASP A 63 -6.37 -16.52 11.45
N PRO A 64 -7.54 -16.78 10.84
CA PRO A 64 -8.53 -17.68 11.42
C PRO A 64 -8.09 -19.16 11.46
N GLN A 65 -6.97 -19.52 10.82
CA GLN A 65 -6.42 -20.89 10.87
C GLN A 65 -5.44 -21.09 12.03
N THR A 66 -4.81 -20.03 12.56
CA THR A 66 -3.76 -20.14 13.60
C THR A 66 -4.17 -19.60 14.97
N GLU A 67 -5.40 -19.09 15.11
CA GLU A 67 -6.06 -18.75 16.39
C GLU A 67 -5.35 -17.71 17.32
N GLU A 68 -4.75 -16.64 16.78
CA GLU A 68 -4.29 -15.49 17.57
C GLU A 68 -4.97 -14.17 17.13
N VAL A 69 -5.56 -13.28 17.97
CA VAL A 69 -6.82 -13.36 18.74
C VAL A 69 -7.89 -12.41 18.13
N PHE A 70 -9.10 -12.94 17.89
CA PHE A 70 -10.44 -12.34 18.12
C PHE A 70 -11.35 -13.52 18.48
N SER A 71 -12.27 -13.42 19.44
CA SER A 71 -13.01 -14.60 19.93
C SER A 71 -14.53 -14.50 19.84
N LEU A 72 -15.07 -15.64 19.40
CA LEU A 72 -16.31 -15.92 18.67
C LEU A 72 -17.23 -16.88 19.45
N PHE A 73 -17.21 -16.86 20.79
CA PHE A 73 -17.86 -17.93 21.58
C PHE A 73 -19.39 -17.84 21.72
N ASP A 74 -20.07 -17.25 20.74
CA ASP A 74 -21.50 -17.45 20.54
C ASP A 74 -21.83 -17.46 19.03
N LYS A 75 -22.02 -18.67 18.50
CA LYS A 75 -22.38 -18.90 17.09
C LYS A 75 -23.85 -18.57 16.80
N GLU A 76 -24.70 -18.37 17.82
CA GLU A 76 -26.10 -17.99 17.65
C GLU A 76 -26.35 -16.47 17.77
N SER A 77 -25.45 -15.68 18.39
CA SER A 77 -25.59 -14.21 18.44
C SER A 77 -24.89 -13.44 17.31
N THR A 78 -24.03 -14.08 16.52
CA THR A 78 -23.38 -13.49 15.34
C THR A 78 -24.27 -13.51 14.10
N GLY A 79 -25.46 -12.95 14.22
CA GLY A 79 -26.19 -12.51 13.04
C GLY A 79 -25.32 -11.47 12.32
N LYS A 80 -24.48 -11.91 11.36
CA LYS A 80 -23.65 -11.02 10.51
C LYS A 80 -24.49 -9.88 9.96
N GLN A 81 -25.75 -10.18 9.66
CA GLN A 81 -26.76 -9.22 9.25
C GLN A 81 -27.12 -8.20 10.34
N LYS A 82 -27.37 -8.62 11.59
CA LYS A 82 -27.69 -7.71 12.70
C LYS A 82 -26.50 -6.83 13.07
N VAL A 83 -25.28 -7.38 13.09
CA VAL A 83 -24.05 -6.59 13.30
C VAL A 83 -23.88 -5.59 12.17
N TYR A 84 -23.98 -6.03 10.91
CA TYR A 84 -23.93 -5.17 9.73
C TYR A 84 -24.96 -4.03 9.80
N GLU A 85 -26.22 -4.33 10.11
CA GLU A 85 -27.29 -3.34 10.23
C GLU A 85 -27.08 -2.33 11.36
N GLN A 86 -26.38 -2.71 12.43
CA GLN A 86 -26.04 -1.81 13.52
C GLN A 86 -24.90 -0.88 13.12
N VAL A 87 -23.81 -1.45 12.57
CA VAL A 87 -22.62 -0.65 12.20
C VAL A 87 -22.88 0.21 10.97
N SER A 88 -23.76 -0.21 10.06
CA SER A 88 -24.14 0.59 8.88
C SER A 88 -24.95 1.85 9.23
N LYS A 89 -25.41 1.98 10.47
CA LYS A 89 -26.14 3.16 10.96
C LYS A 89 -25.22 4.16 11.68
N ILE A 90 -23.94 3.83 11.86
CA ILE A 90 -22.97 4.72 12.53
C ILE A 90 -22.66 5.88 11.59
N PRO A 91 -22.93 7.15 11.97
CA PRO A 91 -22.56 8.29 11.15
C PRO A 91 -21.06 8.34 10.91
N GLY A 92 -20.64 8.68 9.69
CA GLY A 92 -19.23 8.75 9.32
C GLY A 92 -18.56 7.39 9.11
N VAL A 93 -19.33 6.30 9.01
CA VAL A 93 -18.82 4.95 8.73
C VAL A 93 -19.65 4.31 7.63
N THR A 94 -18.98 3.83 6.59
CA THR A 94 -19.56 2.95 5.58
C THR A 94 -19.18 1.51 5.90
N ALA A 95 -20.17 0.63 6.04
CA ALA A 95 -19.95 -0.79 6.24
C ALA A 95 -20.11 -1.54 4.91
N TYR A 96 -19.13 -2.36 4.55
CA TYR A 96 -19.20 -3.26 3.41
C TYR A 96 -19.28 -4.70 3.91
N LYS A 97 -20.21 -5.48 3.36
CA LYS A 97 -20.03 -6.94 3.38
C LYS A 97 -18.90 -7.29 2.42
N HIS A 98 -18.23 -8.40 2.65
CA HIS A 98 -17.14 -8.88 1.80
C HIS A 98 -17.53 -8.95 0.30
N SER A 99 -18.75 -9.37 -0.02
CA SER A 99 -19.25 -9.40 -1.40
C SER A 99 -19.38 -8.02 -2.04
N ASP A 100 -19.59 -7.00 -1.21
CA ASP A 100 -19.98 -5.66 -1.62
C ASP A 100 -18.80 -4.69 -1.57
N ILE A 101 -17.61 -5.16 -1.18
CA ILE A 101 -16.38 -4.36 -1.23
C ILE A 101 -16.14 -3.94 -2.69
N PRO A 102 -15.99 -2.62 -2.96
CA PRO A 102 -15.79 -2.12 -4.31
C PRO A 102 -14.56 -2.72 -4.99
N GLU A 103 -14.70 -3.19 -6.22
CA GLU A 103 -13.62 -3.83 -6.98
C GLU A 103 -12.39 -2.91 -7.15
N ARG A 104 -12.62 -1.58 -7.22
CA ARG A 104 -11.55 -0.57 -7.32
C ARG A 104 -10.55 -0.61 -6.16
N PHE A 105 -10.93 -1.19 -5.02
CA PHE A 105 -10.01 -1.33 -3.88
C PHE A 105 -9.00 -2.46 -4.05
N HIS A 106 -9.24 -3.42 -4.95
CA HIS A 106 -8.43 -4.64 -5.04
C HIS A 106 -8.20 -5.25 -3.65
N TYR A 107 -9.30 -5.35 -2.90
CA TYR A 107 -9.32 -5.70 -1.48
C TYR A 107 -10.49 -6.62 -1.18
N LYS A 108 -10.57 -7.73 -1.90
CA LYS A 108 -11.65 -8.71 -1.73
C LYS A 108 -11.16 -10.15 -1.82
N ASN A 109 -10.15 -10.44 -2.62
CA ASN A 109 -9.80 -11.80 -2.98
C ASN A 109 -8.69 -12.39 -2.08
N ASN A 110 -8.86 -12.36 -0.75
CA ASN A 110 -7.87 -12.91 0.19
C ASN A 110 -8.50 -13.41 1.51
N LYS A 111 -8.00 -14.53 2.04
CA LYS A 111 -8.50 -15.16 3.29
C LYS A 111 -8.37 -14.29 4.55
N TYR A 112 -7.49 -13.28 4.52
CA TYR A 112 -7.27 -12.34 5.64
C TYR A 112 -8.28 -11.17 5.65
N ILE A 113 -9.12 -11.06 4.63
CA ILE A 113 -10.14 -10.01 4.52
C ILE A 113 -11.40 -10.49 5.26
N HIS A 114 -11.87 -9.66 6.19
CA HIS A 114 -12.97 -10.02 7.07
C HIS A 114 -14.32 -9.92 6.36
N ASP A 115 -15.33 -10.63 6.89
CA ASP A 115 -16.70 -10.67 6.36
C ASP A 115 -17.39 -9.29 6.27
N ILE A 116 -17.01 -8.38 7.18
CA ILE A 116 -17.49 -7.00 7.22
C ILE A 116 -16.26 -6.10 7.37
N ILE A 117 -16.12 -5.14 6.46
CA ILE A 117 -15.11 -4.08 6.54
C ILE A 117 -15.83 -2.77 6.86
N LEU A 118 -15.27 -2.00 7.78
CA LEU A 118 -15.74 -0.66 8.10
C LEU A 118 -14.76 0.35 7.51
N LEU A 119 -15.27 1.23 6.65
CA LEU A 119 -14.55 2.36 6.11
C LEU A 119 -15.02 3.62 6.85
N ALA A 120 -14.12 4.26 7.59
CA ALA A 120 -14.40 5.56 8.17
C ALA A 120 -14.37 6.65 7.09
N ASP A 121 -15.28 7.61 7.18
CA ASP A 121 -15.20 8.85 6.42
C ASP A 121 -14.02 9.69 6.92
N GLN A 122 -13.44 10.53 6.05
CA GLN A 122 -12.35 11.41 6.45
C GLN A 122 -12.76 12.26 7.67
N GLY A 123 -11.89 12.31 8.68
CA GLY A 123 -12.14 13.01 9.95
C GLY A 123 -12.80 12.15 11.03
N HIS A 124 -13.22 10.92 10.70
CA HIS A 124 -13.76 9.96 11.66
C HIS A 124 -12.73 8.90 12.02
N PHE A 125 -12.79 8.45 13.28
CA PHE A 125 -11.96 7.37 13.79
C PHE A 125 -12.85 6.25 14.30
N ILE A 126 -12.60 5.03 13.82
CA ILE A 126 -13.21 3.83 14.39
C ILE A 126 -12.33 3.42 15.57
N MET A 127 -12.80 3.76 16.78
CA MET A 127 -12.06 3.49 17.99
C MET A 127 -12.35 2.07 18.51
N ALA A 128 -11.28 1.51 19.05
CA ALA A 128 -11.25 0.27 19.80
C ALA A 128 -12.37 0.12 20.84
N SER A 129 -12.99 -1.07 20.89
CA SER A 129 -13.79 -1.47 22.06
C SER A 129 -12.88 -1.58 23.30
N LYS A 130 -13.46 -1.58 24.51
CA LYS A 130 -12.69 -1.83 25.76
C LYS A 130 -12.26 -3.30 25.92
N SER A 131 -12.40 -4.13 24.88
CA SER A 131 -12.01 -5.54 24.90
C SER A 131 -10.50 -5.72 24.84
N GLU A 132 -9.96 -6.66 25.61
CA GLU A 132 -8.56 -7.09 25.54
C GLU A 132 -8.20 -7.72 24.18
N LYS A 133 -9.20 -8.08 23.38
CA LYS A 133 -9.03 -8.65 22.02
C LYS A 133 -8.84 -7.59 20.94
N GLN A 134 -8.90 -6.31 21.29
CA GLN A 134 -8.66 -5.24 20.33
C GLN A 134 -7.16 -5.16 20.00
N LEU A 135 -6.85 -5.10 18.71
CA LEU A 135 -5.53 -4.69 18.21
C LEU A 135 -5.64 -3.43 17.32
N PRO A 136 -4.68 -2.49 17.41
CA PRO A 136 -3.71 -2.34 18.49
C PRO A 136 -4.42 -2.07 19.83
N LEU A 137 -3.71 -2.31 20.94
CA LEU A 137 -4.25 -2.01 22.28
C LEU A 137 -4.71 -0.55 22.33
N ARG A 138 -5.87 -0.34 22.96
CA ARG A 138 -6.43 0.99 23.11
C ARG A 138 -5.45 1.89 23.85
N ASN A 139 -5.13 3.03 23.26
CA ASN A 139 -4.49 4.14 23.95
C ASN A 139 -5.49 5.30 24.10
N ASN A 140 -5.19 6.24 25.00
CA ASN A 140 -6.02 7.42 25.24
C ASN A 140 -5.56 8.65 24.42
N TYR A 141 -4.72 8.44 23.40
CA TYR A 141 -4.26 9.54 22.55
C TYR A 141 -5.34 9.90 21.54
N VAL A 142 -5.64 11.19 21.45
CA VAL A 142 -6.43 11.74 20.35
C VAL A 142 -5.45 12.08 19.23
N TYR A 143 -5.49 11.30 18.16
CA TYR A 143 -4.69 11.56 16.98
C TYR A 143 -5.25 12.79 16.25
N ILE A 144 -4.42 13.82 16.10
CA ILE A 144 -4.76 15.02 15.30
C ILE A 144 -4.57 14.82 13.79
N GLY A 145 -4.13 13.62 13.38
CA GLY A 145 -4.00 13.20 11.99
C GLY A 145 -3.91 11.68 11.88
N ALA A 146 -4.49 11.13 10.83
CA ALA A 146 -4.45 9.69 10.54
C ALA A 146 -4.53 9.42 9.03
N HIS A 147 -4.27 8.18 8.66
CA HIS A 147 -4.38 7.64 7.31
C HIS A 147 -4.94 6.21 7.40
N GLY A 148 -5.28 5.61 6.26
CA GLY A 148 -6.02 4.35 6.18
C GLY A 148 -7.41 4.49 5.54
N TYR A 149 -7.81 5.72 5.22
CA TYR A 149 -9.07 6.03 4.53
C TYR A 149 -9.03 5.61 3.06
N ASP A 150 -10.14 5.88 2.36
CA ASP A 150 -10.30 5.64 0.93
C ASP A 150 -9.14 6.25 0.11
N PRO A 151 -8.48 5.47 -0.77
CA PRO A 151 -7.38 5.95 -1.60
C PRO A 151 -7.76 7.08 -2.54
N ASP A 152 -9.04 7.30 -2.84
CA ASP A 152 -9.50 8.38 -3.72
C ASP A 152 -9.50 9.76 -3.06
N LEU A 153 -9.43 9.83 -1.73
CA LEU A 153 -9.30 11.08 -1.00
C LEU A 153 -7.98 11.78 -1.32
N GLN A 154 -8.05 13.09 -1.55
CA GLN A 154 -6.86 13.91 -1.84
C GLN A 154 -5.82 13.84 -0.72
N ASP A 155 -6.26 13.72 0.53
CA ASP A 155 -5.35 13.66 1.67
C ASP A 155 -4.58 12.34 1.79
N MET A 156 -5.03 11.29 1.10
CA MET A 156 -4.34 10.00 1.06
C MET A 156 -3.29 9.91 -0.05
N LYS A 157 -3.27 10.86 -1.00
CA LYS A 157 -2.34 10.80 -2.13
C LYS A 157 -0.90 11.01 -1.67
N GLY A 158 0.00 10.21 -2.23
CA GLY A 158 1.43 10.24 -1.92
C GLY A 158 2.26 11.06 -2.92
N ILE A 159 3.57 11.10 -2.68
CA ILE A 159 4.56 11.69 -3.58
C ILE A 159 5.33 10.60 -4.34
N PHE A 160 5.81 10.93 -5.54
CA PHE A 160 6.82 10.15 -6.25
C PHE A 160 7.80 11.09 -6.96
N PHE A 161 9.07 11.02 -6.58
CA PHE A 161 10.16 11.78 -7.17
C PHE A 161 11.25 10.81 -7.62
N ALA A 162 11.85 11.07 -8.78
CA ALA A 162 13.00 10.32 -9.23
C ALA A 162 14.01 11.23 -9.93
N LYS A 163 15.30 10.90 -9.75
CA LYS A 163 16.43 11.60 -10.32
C LYS A 163 17.58 10.60 -10.50
N GLY A 164 18.25 10.69 -11.64
CA GLY A 164 19.36 9.81 -11.98
C GLY A 164 19.52 9.66 -13.48
N PRO A 165 20.57 8.96 -13.95
CA PRO A 165 20.90 8.86 -15.37
C PRO A 165 19.84 8.12 -16.21
N ALA A 166 19.07 7.23 -15.59
CA ALA A 166 17.96 6.53 -16.26
C ALA A 166 16.77 7.46 -16.55
N PHE A 167 16.62 8.54 -15.78
CA PHE A 167 15.45 9.43 -15.83
C PHE A 167 15.74 10.68 -16.66
N LYS A 168 14.72 11.18 -17.35
CA LYS A 168 14.75 12.54 -17.91
C LYS A 168 14.94 13.55 -16.78
N CYS A 169 15.38 14.75 -17.13
CA CYS A 169 15.48 15.88 -16.22
C CYS A 169 14.25 16.79 -16.36
N GLY A 170 13.73 17.34 -15.26
CA GLY A 170 12.69 18.37 -15.27
C GLY A 170 11.30 17.89 -15.70
N TRP A 171 11.01 16.59 -15.62
CA TRP A 171 9.70 16.07 -16.01
C TRP A 171 8.66 16.26 -14.90
N THR A 172 7.43 16.48 -15.33
CA THR A 172 6.24 16.29 -14.50
C THR A 172 5.26 15.46 -15.31
N ILE A 173 4.80 14.35 -14.74
CA ILE A 173 3.81 13.46 -15.38
C ILE A 173 2.50 13.44 -14.59
N ASP A 174 1.47 12.90 -15.24
CA ASP A 174 0.19 12.61 -14.60
C ASP A 174 0.33 11.61 -13.43
N PRO A 175 -0.69 11.52 -12.57
CA PRO A 175 -0.64 10.64 -11.42
C PRO A 175 -0.35 9.19 -11.79
N ILE A 176 0.53 8.57 -11.00
CA ILE A 176 0.85 7.15 -11.12
C ILE A 176 0.19 6.37 -9.99
N HIS A 177 0.12 5.06 -10.13
CA HIS A 177 -0.36 4.18 -9.07
C HIS A 177 0.84 3.59 -8.33
N ILE A 178 0.68 3.35 -7.03
CA ILE A 178 1.78 2.83 -6.21
C ILE A 178 2.33 1.49 -6.72
N VAL A 179 1.48 0.66 -7.33
CA VAL A 179 1.85 -0.61 -7.98
C VAL A 179 2.78 -0.42 -9.18
N ASP A 180 2.81 0.77 -9.80
CA ASP A 180 3.70 1.07 -10.93
C ASP A 180 5.15 1.27 -10.51
N ILE A 181 5.42 1.52 -9.23
CA ILE A 181 6.77 1.85 -8.75
C ILE A 181 7.67 0.61 -8.80
N TYR A 182 7.15 -0.59 -8.58
CA TYR A 182 7.93 -1.83 -8.63
C TYR A 182 8.61 -2.05 -10.00
N GLN A 183 7.87 -1.87 -11.08
CA GLN A 183 8.40 -1.99 -12.45
C GLN A 183 9.38 -0.85 -12.80
N VAL A 184 9.20 0.36 -12.23
CA VAL A 184 10.19 1.45 -12.37
C VAL A 184 11.50 1.05 -11.72
N LEU A 185 11.46 0.53 -10.49
CA LEU A 185 12.65 0.05 -9.78
C LEU A 185 13.32 -1.11 -10.53
N SER A 186 12.53 -2.09 -10.99
CA SER A 186 13.03 -3.23 -11.76
C SER A 186 13.74 -2.79 -13.04
N HIS A 187 13.15 -1.84 -13.76
CA HIS A 187 13.72 -1.27 -14.98
C HIS A 187 15.05 -0.55 -14.73
N VAL A 188 15.12 0.28 -13.69
CA VAL A 188 16.35 1.00 -13.32
C VAL A 188 17.46 0.04 -12.88
N LEU A 189 17.11 -1.05 -12.19
CA LEU A 189 18.05 -2.06 -11.73
C LEU A 189 18.45 -3.06 -12.82
N GLY A 190 17.80 -3.05 -13.99
CA GLY A 190 18.03 -4.01 -15.07
C GLY A 190 17.63 -5.44 -14.70
N VAL A 191 16.67 -5.62 -13.80
CA VAL A 191 16.15 -6.93 -13.39
C VAL A 191 14.80 -7.20 -14.03
N ALA A 192 14.57 -8.45 -14.45
CA ALA A 192 13.27 -8.85 -14.97
C ALA A 192 12.21 -8.79 -13.86
N PRO A 193 11.13 -8.01 -14.01
CA PRO A 193 10.09 -7.93 -13.00
C PRO A 193 9.34 -9.27 -12.90
N GLN A 194 8.99 -9.66 -11.67
CA GLN A 194 8.03 -10.74 -11.41
C GLN A 194 6.60 -10.25 -11.69
N PRO A 195 5.59 -11.14 -11.80
CA PRO A 195 4.20 -10.73 -12.04
C PRO A 195 3.70 -9.68 -11.03
N HIS A 196 3.21 -8.55 -11.56
CA HIS A 196 2.77 -7.38 -10.80
C HIS A 196 1.53 -6.73 -11.43
N ASN A 197 0.93 -5.77 -10.72
CA ASN A 197 -0.26 -5.02 -11.15
C ASN A 197 0.06 -3.63 -11.75
N GLY A 198 1.33 -3.23 -11.79
CA GLY A 198 1.77 -1.99 -12.44
C GLY A 198 1.43 -1.90 -13.94
N THR A 199 1.26 -0.68 -14.44
CA THR A 199 1.01 -0.36 -15.86
C THR A 199 2.17 0.45 -16.42
N TRP A 200 2.86 -0.07 -17.44
CA TRP A 200 4.09 0.54 -17.96
C TRP A 200 3.85 1.90 -18.63
N GLU A 201 2.72 2.05 -19.30
CA GLU A 201 2.34 3.26 -20.04
C GLU A 201 2.27 4.50 -19.14
N ARG A 202 1.94 4.34 -17.85
CA ARG A 202 1.88 5.44 -16.88
C ARG A 202 3.25 6.01 -16.52
N VAL A 203 4.32 5.23 -16.69
CA VAL A 203 5.66 5.60 -16.20
C VAL A 203 6.70 5.66 -17.31
N ARG A 204 6.50 5.01 -18.46
CA ARG A 204 7.52 4.89 -19.52
C ARG A 204 8.11 6.22 -19.98
N GLU A 205 7.34 7.30 -19.91
CA GLU A 205 7.75 8.61 -20.39
C GLU A 205 8.81 9.30 -19.51
N ILE A 206 9.03 8.82 -18.28
CA ILE A 206 10.03 9.41 -17.36
C ILE A 206 11.46 9.01 -17.71
N PHE A 207 11.67 7.99 -18.55
CA PHE A 207 12.98 7.45 -18.88
C PHE A 207 13.61 8.11 -20.11
N THR A 208 14.94 8.20 -20.15
CA THR A 208 15.69 8.65 -21.33
C THR A 208 15.65 7.61 -22.45
N SER A 209 15.96 8.02 -23.69
CA SER A 209 16.10 7.09 -24.83
C SER A 209 17.12 5.99 -24.54
N ASP A 210 18.22 6.34 -23.90
CA ASP A 210 19.33 5.42 -23.63
C ASP A 210 18.98 4.46 -22.48
N GLY A 211 18.12 4.92 -21.55
CA GLY A 211 17.53 4.09 -20.50
C GLY A 211 16.42 3.16 -21.00
N SER A 212 15.96 3.27 -22.25
CA SER A 212 14.93 2.38 -22.82
C SER A 212 15.50 1.07 -23.40
N HIS A 213 16.82 0.92 -23.47
CA HIS A 213 17.48 -0.23 -24.08
C HIS A 213 17.45 -1.53 -23.24
N THR A 214 16.96 -1.48 -22.00
CA THR A 214 16.70 -2.67 -21.17
C THR A 214 15.22 -3.07 -21.18
N LEU A 215 14.55 -2.99 -22.34
CA LEU A 215 13.31 -3.74 -22.53
C LEU A 215 13.66 -5.23 -22.46
N TYR A 216 13.43 -5.85 -21.30
CA TYR A 216 13.40 -7.29 -21.20
C TYR A 216 12.25 -7.80 -22.06
N THR A 217 12.58 -8.33 -23.23
CA THR A 217 11.67 -9.20 -23.99
C THR A 217 11.52 -10.48 -23.19
N ALA A 218 10.34 -10.73 -22.64
CA ALA A 218 10.03 -11.96 -21.93
C ALA A 218 10.41 -13.19 -22.79
N PRO A 219 11.15 -14.18 -22.26
CA PRO A 219 11.48 -15.37 -23.00
C PRO A 219 10.18 -16.13 -23.27
N SER A 220 9.96 -16.44 -24.55
CA SER A 220 8.94 -17.38 -24.99
C SER A 220 9.13 -18.71 -24.24
N HIS A 221 8.08 -19.15 -23.55
CA HIS A 221 7.91 -20.44 -22.89
C HIS A 221 9.01 -21.50 -23.12
N THR A 222 9.77 -21.86 -22.07
CA THR A 222 10.32 -23.21 -21.90
C THR A 222 10.54 -23.60 -20.43
N SER A 223 9.76 -24.60 -20.00
CA SER A 223 9.95 -25.63 -18.97
C SER A 223 10.19 -25.30 -17.47
N PRO A 224 9.59 -26.08 -16.53
CA PRO A 224 9.66 -25.84 -15.09
C PRO A 224 10.78 -26.66 -14.45
N LEU A 225 11.94 -26.07 -14.19
CA LEU A 225 12.95 -26.66 -13.29
C LEU A 225 14.02 -25.61 -12.98
N GLN A 226 13.75 -24.76 -11.99
CA GLN A 226 14.76 -24.12 -11.13
C GLN A 226 14.06 -23.29 -10.04
N ILE A 227 13.39 -23.99 -9.10
CA ILE A 227 12.96 -23.40 -7.83
C ILE A 227 13.76 -24.11 -6.73
N SER A 228 15.00 -23.70 -6.52
CA SER A 228 15.74 -24.03 -5.29
C SER A 228 17.02 -23.22 -5.23
N PHE A 229 16.97 -21.92 -4.89
CA PHE A 229 18.16 -21.25 -4.32
C PHE A 229 17.90 -19.88 -3.66
N LEU A 230 16.69 -19.31 -3.71
CA LEU A 230 16.42 -17.96 -3.21
C LEU A 230 15.85 -17.84 -1.77
N LEU A 231 15.67 -18.95 -1.04
CA LEU A 231 15.10 -18.89 0.31
C LEU A 231 16.11 -18.56 1.44
N SER A 232 17.42 -18.57 1.19
CA SER A 232 18.42 -18.34 2.25
C SER A 232 18.78 -16.86 2.46
N SER A 233 18.59 -15.98 1.47
CA SER A 233 19.00 -14.57 1.57
C SER A 233 17.95 -13.64 2.18
N VAL A 234 16.68 -14.02 2.20
CA VAL A 234 15.60 -13.21 2.79
C VAL A 234 15.54 -13.33 4.32
N VAL A 235 16.02 -14.44 4.89
CA VAL A 235 16.03 -14.66 6.35
C VAL A 235 17.11 -13.83 7.06
N LEU A 236 18.18 -13.41 6.37
CA LEU A 236 19.31 -12.74 7.02
C LEU A 236 19.07 -11.25 7.30
N ILE A 237 18.13 -10.59 6.60
CA ILE A 237 17.88 -9.15 6.78
C ILE A 237 16.96 -8.85 7.98
N MET A 238 16.18 -9.83 8.46
CA MET A 238 15.28 -9.63 9.61
C MET A 238 15.96 -9.65 11.00
N PHE A 239 17.23 -10.06 11.11
CA PHE A 239 17.93 -10.15 12.40
C PHE A 239 18.82 -8.94 12.76
N CYS A 240 19.02 -7.96 11.88
CA CYS A 240 19.89 -6.81 12.17
C CYS A 240 19.20 -5.62 12.87
N VAL A 241 17.92 -5.72 13.22
CA VAL A 241 17.23 -4.69 14.03
C VAL A 241 16.87 -5.28 15.39
N THR A 242 17.86 -5.47 16.25
CA THR A 242 17.62 -5.58 17.70
C THR A 242 18.84 -5.11 18.48
N TYR A 243 18.60 -4.18 19.40
CA TYR A 243 19.47 -3.68 20.46
C TYR A 243 20.68 -2.81 20.09
N TYR A 244 20.46 -1.49 20.12
CA TYR A 244 21.39 -0.61 20.83
C TYR A 244 20.67 -0.09 22.09
N LYS A 245 21.33 -0.26 23.25
CA LYS A 245 20.93 0.27 24.56
C LYS A 245 20.97 1.79 24.59
#